data_AF-M1A7L2-F1
#
_entry.id   AF-M1A7L2-F1
#
_cell.length_a   1.000
_cell.length_b   1.000
_cell.length_c   1.000
_cell.angle_alpha   90.00
_cell.angle_beta   90.00
_cell.angle_gamma   90.00
#
_symmetry.space_group_name_H-M   'P 1'
#
loop_
_entity.id
_entity.type
_entity.pdbx_description
1 polymer ?
#
loop_
_entity_poly.entity_id
_entity_poly.type
_entity_poly.pdbx_seq_one_letter_code
_entity_poly.pdbx_strand_id
1 'polypeptide(L)'
;MEQVRKAQLSINLPNVRTVDAKGLPVGMDYVHITTLAQVQLGQMLADTFLQTHQTTQPVLLPVQTETVTSNAPRRCSNFVLDLLLSPFR
;
A
#
# COMPACT_ATOMS: atom_id res chain seq x y z
N MET A 1 -16.18 -14.93 -6.12
CA MET A 1 -15.34 -13.83 -5.61
C MET A 1 -16.01 -13.03 -4.48
N GLU A 2 -17.32 -12.74 -4.53
CA GLU A 2 -17.96 -11.83 -3.55
C GLU A 2 -17.88 -12.27 -2.08
N GLN A 3 -17.92 -13.58 -1.80
CA GLN A 3 -17.73 -14.10 -0.44
C GLN A 3 -16.35 -13.77 0.15
N VAL A 4 -15.29 -13.90 -0.66
CA VAL A 4 -13.91 -13.57 -0.24
C VAL A 4 -13.78 -12.07 0.01
N ARG A 5 -14.33 -11.22 -0.87
CA ARG A 5 -14.32 -9.77 -0.69
C ARG A 5 -15.04 -9.36 0.61
N LYS A 6 -16.21 -9.93 0.88
CA LYS A 6 -16.95 -9.70 2.14
C LYS A 6 -16.14 -10.11 3.35
N ALA A 7 -15.49 -11.28 3.31
CA ALA A 7 -14.65 -11.75 4.40
C ALA A 7 -13.49 -10.78 4.65
N GLN A 8 -12.77 -10.36 3.61
CA GLN A 8 -11.67 -9.39 3.71
C GLN A 8 -12.13 -8.05 4.30
N LEU A 9 -13.25 -7.50 3.82
CA LEU A 9 -13.80 -6.24 4.33
C LEU A 9 -14.38 -6.32 5.74
N SER A 10 -14.73 -7.53 6.21
CA SER A 10 -15.23 -7.75 7.57
C SER A 10 -14.12 -7.89 8.63
N ILE A 11 -12.85 -7.96 8.21
CA ILE A 11 -11.72 -8.06 9.14
C ILE A 11 -11.63 -6.79 9.97
N ASN A 12 -11.82 -6.93 11.28
CA ASN A 12 -11.70 -5.85 12.26
C ASN A 12 -10.65 -6.21 13.30
N LEU A 13 -9.37 -6.11 12.91
CA LEU A 13 -8.22 -6.33 13.77
C LEU A 13 -7.43 -5.03 13.97
N PRO A 14 -6.83 -4.81 15.14
CA PRO A 14 -5.93 -3.67 15.35
C PRO A 14 -4.82 -3.66 14.30
N ASN A 15 -4.52 -2.48 13.77
CA ASN A 15 -3.46 -2.25 12.78
C ASN A 15 -3.62 -3.01 11.45
N VAL A 16 -4.80 -3.56 11.17
CA VAL A 16 -5.15 -4.14 9.87
C VAL A 16 -6.11 -3.19 9.16
N ARG A 17 -5.81 -2.91 7.88
CA ARG A 17 -6.68 -2.15 6.98
C ARG A 17 -6.85 -2.93 5.68
N THR A 18 -8.02 -2.82 5.07
CA THR A 18 -8.33 -3.43 3.78
C THR A 18 -8.62 -2.33 2.77
N VAL A 19 -7.97 -2.39 1.61
CA VAL A 19 -8.22 -1.52 0.46
C VAL A 19 -9.00 -2.31 -0.58
N ASP A 20 -10.21 -1.88 -0.93
CA ASP A 20 -11.04 -2.56 -1.92
C ASP A 20 -10.61 -2.16 -3.34
N ALA A 21 -10.13 -3.13 -4.12
CA ALA A 21 -9.74 -2.95 -5.52
C ALA A 21 -10.91 -3.14 -6.51
N LYS A 22 -12.14 -3.40 -6.02
CA LYS A 22 -13.32 -3.60 -6.86
C LYS A 22 -13.56 -2.38 -7.76
N GLY A 23 -13.71 -2.63 -9.06
CA GLY A 23 -13.94 -1.60 -10.07
C GLY A 23 -12.68 -1.11 -10.79
N LEU A 24 -11.49 -1.53 -10.35
CA LEU A 24 -10.27 -1.25 -11.10
C LEU A 24 -10.25 -2.00 -12.45
N PRO A 25 -9.74 -1.38 -13.53
CA PRO A 25 -9.67 -2.01 -14.84
C PRO A 25 -8.89 -3.33 -14.85
N VAL A 26 -9.54 -4.38 -15.34
CA VAL A 26 -8.94 -5.70 -15.58
C VAL A 26 -8.43 -5.83 -17.01
N GLY A 27 -7.41 -6.65 -17.21
CA GLY A 27 -6.88 -7.01 -18.51
C GLY A 27 -7.82 -7.95 -19.28
N MET A 28 -7.38 -8.35 -20.48
CA MET A 28 -8.15 -9.24 -21.36
C MET A 28 -8.36 -10.66 -20.79
N ASP A 29 -7.58 -11.05 -19.79
CA ASP A 29 -7.75 -12.33 -19.09
C ASP A 29 -8.85 -12.31 -18.03
N TYR A 30 -9.42 -11.13 -17.74
CA TYR A 30 -10.44 -10.90 -16.72
C TYR A 30 -10.01 -11.32 -15.30
N VAL A 31 -8.72 -11.52 -15.06
CA VAL A 31 -8.16 -11.97 -13.78
C VAL A 31 -7.17 -10.95 -13.23
N HIS A 32 -6.25 -10.45 -14.06
CA HIS A 32 -5.24 -9.49 -13.61
C HIS A 32 -5.70 -8.06 -13.86
N ILE A 33 -5.36 -7.15 -12.95
CA ILE A 33 -5.56 -5.71 -13.15
C ILE A 33 -4.51 -5.16 -14.12
N THR A 34 -4.90 -4.16 -14.92
CA THR A 34 -4.00 -3.49 -15.88
C THR A 34 -2.87 -2.74 -15.19
N THR A 35 -1.79 -2.41 -15.90
CA THR A 35 -0.66 -1.63 -15.34
C THR A 35 -1.12 -0.29 -14.75
N LEU A 36 -2.03 0.43 -15.42
CA LEU A 36 -2.59 1.68 -14.88
C LEU A 36 -3.39 1.43 -13.59
N ALA A 37 -4.18 0.36 -13.55
CA ALA A 37 -4.91 -0.04 -12.35
C ALA A 37 -3.98 -0.43 -11.19
N GLN A 38 -2.82 -1.04 -11.47
CA GLN A 38 -1.80 -1.33 -10.45
C GLN A 38 -1.20 -0.06 -9.86
N VAL A 39 -0.90 0.96 -10.69
CA VAL A 39 -0.42 2.27 -10.21
C VAL A 39 -1.46 2.92 -9.30
N GLN A 40 -2.73 2.91 -9.72
CA GLN A 40 -3.83 3.44 -8.91
C GLN A 40 -3.98 2.70 -7.58
N LEU A 41 -3.93 1.36 -7.60
CA LEU A 41 -3.99 0.55 -6.38
C LEU A 41 -2.82 0.84 -5.45
N GLY A 42 -1.61 1.03 -5.99
CA GLY A 42 -0.43 1.43 -5.22
C GLY A 42 -0.62 2.76 -4.49
N GLN A 43 -1.23 3.76 -5.14
CA GLN A 43 -1.57 5.03 -4.49
C GLN A 43 -2.59 4.84 -3.36
N MET A 44 -3.65 4.06 -3.59
CA MET A 44 -4.68 3.77 -2.57
C MET A 44 -4.07 3.08 -1.33
N LEU A 45 -3.12 2.17 -1.55
CA LEU A 45 -2.38 1.49 -0.47
C LEU A 45 -1.51 2.48 0.31
N ALA A 46 -0.75 3.33 -0.38
CA ALA A 46 0.10 4.35 0.25
C ALA A 46 -0.73 5.34 1.09
N ASP A 47 -1.84 5.83 0.54
CA ASP A 47 -2.73 6.76 1.24
C ASP A 47 -3.31 6.12 2.52
N THR A 48 -3.77 4.86 2.43
CA THR A 48 -4.31 4.11 3.57
C THR A 48 -3.26 3.90 4.67
N PHE A 49 -2.02 3.60 4.27
CA PHE A 49 -0.90 3.45 5.20
C PHE A 49 -0.64 4.75 5.96
N LEU A 50 -0.52 5.89 5.26
CA LEU A 50 -0.26 7.19 5.89
C LEU A 50 -1.38 7.60 6.87
N GLN A 51 -2.65 7.38 6.50
CA GLN A 51 -3.80 7.66 7.37
C GLN A 51 -3.80 6.80 8.65
N THR A 52 -3.34 5.56 8.55
CA THR A 52 -3.28 4.64 9.69
C THR A 52 -2.26 5.12 10.73
N HIS A 53 -1.11 5.62 10.29
CA HIS A 53 -0.09 6.17 11.17
C HIS A 53 -0.51 7.49 11.83
N GLN A 54 -1.30 8.33 11.15
CA GLN A 54 -1.83 9.58 11.73
C GLN A 54 -2.88 9.37 12.83
N THR A 55 -3.53 8.21 12.86
CA THR A 55 -4.55 7.87 13.87
C THR A 55 -3.93 7.42 15.21
N THR A 56 -2.60 7.19 15.25
CA THR A 56 -1.90 6.72 16.46
C THR A 56 -1.21 7.87 17.20
N GLN A 57 -1.95 8.86 17.70
CA GLN A 57 -1.65 9.70 18.89
C GLN A 57 -2.92 10.53 19.24
N PRO A 58 -3.32 10.70 20.53
CA PRO A 58 -2.44 11.11 21.62
C PRO A 58 -2.61 10.26 22.90
N VAL A 59 -1.57 9.50 23.27
CA VAL A 59 -1.37 9.19 24.70
C VAL A 59 -0.46 10.28 25.24
N LEU A 60 -0.99 11.03 26.19
CA LEU A 60 -0.40 12.20 26.82
C LEU A 60 0.84 11.77 27.64
N LEU A 61 2.00 11.71 27.00
CA LEU A 61 3.30 11.67 27.65
C LEU A 61 4.21 12.72 27.01
N PRO A 62 4.95 13.52 27.80
CA PRO A 62 5.87 14.51 27.26
C PRO A 62 7.09 13.77 26.71
N VAL A 63 7.05 13.37 25.44
CA VAL A 63 8.20 12.80 24.75
C VAL A 63 8.79 13.85 23.83
N GLN A 64 10.05 14.17 24.09
CA GLN A 64 10.82 15.20 23.40
C GLN A 64 10.91 14.87 21.90
N THR A 65 10.72 15.90 21.09
CA THR A 65 10.84 15.86 19.63
C THR A 65 12.31 15.64 19.27
N GLU A 66 12.74 14.38 19.16
CA GLU A 66 14.00 14.05 18.52
C GLU A 66 13.74 13.66 17.06
N THR A 67 14.28 14.46 16.15
CA THR A 67 14.30 14.21 14.71
C THR A 67 15.17 12.99 14.44
N VAL A 68 14.63 11.79 14.55
CA VAL A 68 15.32 10.57 14.14
C VAL A 68 15.35 10.53 12.62
N THR A 69 16.46 11.00 12.04
CA THR A 69 16.74 10.84 10.62
C THR A 69 17.02 9.35 10.37
N SER A 70 16.06 8.67 9.74
CA SER A 70 16.26 7.30 9.29
C SER A 70 17.35 7.26 8.21
N ASN A 71 18.44 6.55 8.51
CA ASN A 71 19.50 6.21 7.55
C ASN A 71 19.13 5.02 6.65
N ALA A 72 17.87 4.56 6.70
CA ALA A 72 17.42 3.45 5.86
C ALA A 72 17.56 3.84 4.37
N PRO A 73 18.11 2.95 3.53
CA PRO A 73 18.17 3.19 2.10
C PRO A 73 16.77 3.46 1.55
N ARG A 74 16.54 4.69 1.04
CA ARG A 74 15.27 5.07 0.37
C ARG A 74 15.06 4.39 -0.98
N ARG A 75 15.96 3.47 -1.35
CA ARG A 75 15.93 2.78 -2.63
C ARG A 75 15.01 1.57 -2.50
N CYS A 76 13.72 1.82 -2.58
CA CYS A 76 12.76 0.79 -2.92
C CYS A 76 13.13 0.30 -4.32
N SER A 77 13.74 -0.88 -4.43
CA SER A 77 13.68 -1.62 -5.70
C SER A 77 12.20 -1.92 -5.93
N ASN A 78 11.59 -1.20 -6.86
CA ASN A 78 10.35 -1.63 -7.46
C ASN A 78 10.72 -2.50 -8.67
N PHE A 79 9.93 -3.52 -8.96
CA PHE A 79 10.05 -4.32 -10.20
C PHE A 79 10.26 -3.48 -11.46
N VAL A 80 9.64 -2.29 -11.51
CA VAL A 80 9.77 -1.32 -12.62
C VAL A 80 11.17 -0.70 -12.71
N LEU A 81 11.81 -0.39 -11.56
CA LEU A 81 13.18 0.12 -11.55
C LEU A 81 14.18 -0.97 -11.95
N ASP A 82 13.96 -2.21 -11.53
CA ASP A 82 14.83 -3.33 -11.92
C ASP A 82 14.71 -3.65 -13.42
N LEU A 83 13.51 -3.57 -14.01
CA LEU A 83 13.29 -3.80 -15.45
C LEU A 83 13.87 -2.67 -16.33
N LEU A 84 13.83 -1.41 -15.87
CA LEU A 84 14.35 -0.27 -16.62
C LEU A 84 15.87 -0.08 -16.47
N LEU A 85 16.47 -0.57 -15.38
CA LEU A 85 17.90 -0.47 -15.10
C LEU A 85 18.70 -1.72 -15.48
N SER A 86 18.05 -2.84 -15.81
CA SER A 86 18.74 -4.00 -16.37
C SER A 86 19.07 -3.75 -17.86
N PRO A 87 20.33 -3.68 -18.28
CA PRO A 87 20.65 -3.77 -19.70
C PRO A 87 20.20 -5.17 -20.15
N PHE A 88 19.36 -5.22 -21.19
CA PHE A 88 18.85 -6.45 -21.79
C PHE A 88 19.90 -7.57 -21.74
N ARG A 89 19.61 -8.63 -20.98
CA ARG A 89 20.40 -9.87 -21.00
C ARG A 89 19.69 -10.91 -21.85
#